data_AF-A0AAU0KZD4-F1
#
_entry.id   AF-A0AAU0KZD4-F1
#
_cell.length_a   1.000
_cell.length_b   1.000
_cell.length_c   1.000
_cell.angle_alpha   90.00
_cell.angle_beta   90.00
_cell.angle_gamma   90.00
#
_symmetry.space_group_name_H-M   'P 1'
#
loop_
_entity.id
_entity.type
_entity.pdbx_description
1 polymer ?
#
loop_
_entity_poly.entity_id
_entity_poly.type
_entity_poly.pdbx_seq_one_letter_code
_entity_poly.pdbx_strand_id
1 'polypeptide(L)'
;MNTSASPVPGIFHFLQHSNVTSQDWQALCQAITTAYLKLHWQLDTLDLDTTPVICEQTGNCLYQFDDNLLRLGMTFFNGECFTHLAGDPLILYRRQTPHALIRCDTRGYPYHWLVMAVLLLANTYSPTTWTIESDVPLKQWRKVAHWLTHHCRLPVSPLS
;
A
#
# COMPACT_ATOMS: atom_id res chain seq x y z
N MET A 1 30.79 -13.32 -0.93
CA MET A 1 30.45 -12.04 -0.28
C MET A 1 29.33 -11.43 -1.10
N ASN A 2 28.09 -11.56 -0.63
CA ASN A 2 26.93 -10.98 -1.31
C ASN A 2 26.97 -9.47 -1.08
N THR A 3 27.10 -8.72 -2.17
CA THR A 3 26.82 -7.28 -2.18
C THR A 3 25.40 -7.08 -1.67
N SER A 4 25.30 -6.50 -0.48
CA SER A 4 24.09 -5.86 0.03
C SER A 4 23.61 -4.91 -1.06
N ALA A 5 22.62 -5.34 -1.83
CA ALA A 5 21.89 -4.44 -2.70
C ALA A 5 21.20 -3.46 -1.75
N SER A 6 21.56 -2.18 -1.84
CA SER A 6 20.82 -1.15 -1.14
C SER A 6 19.32 -1.34 -1.42
N PRO A 7 18.45 -1.25 -0.40
CA PRO A 7 17.02 -1.37 -0.62
C PRO A 7 16.63 -0.42 -1.75
N VAL A 8 15.89 -0.94 -2.74
CA VAL A 8 15.40 -0.08 -3.82
C VAL A 8 14.55 1.01 -3.16
N PRO A 9 14.85 2.30 -3.40
CA PRO A 9 14.09 3.37 -2.80
C PRO A 9 12.62 3.26 -3.23
N GLY A 10 11.74 3.66 -2.31
CA GLY A 10 10.31 3.45 -2.40
C GLY A 10 9.56 4.74 -2.15
N ILE A 11 9.81 5.72 -3.00
CA ILE A 11 9.16 7.02 -2.96
C ILE A 11 7.94 6.96 -3.87
N PHE A 12 6.79 7.26 -3.30
CA PHE A 12 5.51 7.33 -3.98
C PHE A 12 4.97 8.75 -3.87
N HIS A 13 4.55 9.29 -5.00
CA HIS A 13 3.81 10.54 -5.06
C HIS A 13 2.44 10.22 -5.64
N PHE A 14 1.38 10.72 -5.00
CA PHE A 14 0.05 10.58 -5.55
C PHE A 14 -0.80 11.80 -5.31
N LEU A 15 -1.56 12.16 -6.35
CA LEU A 15 -2.41 13.33 -6.40
C LEU A 15 -3.86 12.88 -6.60
N GLN A 16 -4.75 13.31 -5.71
CA GLN A 16 -6.17 12.98 -5.79
C GLN A 16 -6.96 14.03 -6.60
N HIS A 17 -7.59 13.58 -7.68
CA HIS A 17 -8.35 14.41 -8.62
C HIS A 17 -9.83 14.50 -8.28
N SER A 18 -10.38 13.51 -7.58
CA SER A 18 -11.81 13.40 -7.33
C SER A 18 -12.13 12.66 -6.04
N ASN A 19 -13.40 12.72 -5.62
CA ASN A 19 -13.91 11.88 -4.54
C ASN A 19 -14.05 10.44 -5.02
N VAL A 20 -13.81 9.49 -4.12
CA VAL A 20 -14.18 8.09 -4.29
C VAL A 20 -15.63 7.88 -3.84
N THR A 21 -16.43 7.17 -4.63
CA THR A 21 -17.81 6.83 -4.24
C THR A 21 -17.82 5.98 -2.97
N SER A 22 -18.94 5.92 -2.24
CA SER A 22 -19.04 5.03 -1.06
C SER A 22 -18.77 3.57 -1.44
N GLN A 23 -19.27 3.16 -2.60
CA GLN A 23 -19.20 1.78 -3.08
C GLN A 23 -17.77 1.41 -3.47
N ASP A 24 -17.10 2.25 -4.25
CA ASP A 24 -15.71 1.98 -4.67
C ASP A 24 -14.75 2.05 -3.48
N TRP A 25 -15.00 2.97 -2.53
CA TRP A 25 -14.21 3.04 -1.29
C TRP A 25 -14.37 1.77 -0.46
N GLN A 26 -15.61 1.28 -0.32
CA GLN A 26 -15.87 0.04 0.40
C GLN A 26 -15.18 -1.16 -0.27
N ALA A 27 -15.29 -1.27 -1.59
CA ALA A 27 -14.63 -2.33 -2.35
C ALA A 27 -13.10 -2.26 -2.22
N LEU A 28 -12.52 -1.06 -2.31
CA LEU A 28 -11.09 -0.82 -2.10
C LEU A 28 -10.65 -1.26 -0.69
N CYS A 29 -11.33 -0.80 0.36
CA CYS A 29 -11.01 -1.19 1.73
C CYS A 29 -11.10 -2.71 1.94
N GLN A 30 -12.14 -3.37 1.41
CA GLN A 30 -12.25 -4.83 1.49
C GLN A 30 -11.10 -5.55 0.78
N ALA A 31 -10.67 -5.04 -0.37
CA ALA A 31 -9.56 -5.60 -1.13
C ALA A 31 -8.22 -5.39 -0.40
N ILE A 32 -8.00 -4.22 0.21
CA ILE A 32 -6.81 -3.95 1.04
C ILE A 32 -6.77 -4.89 2.25
N THR A 33 -7.88 -5.01 2.98
CA THR A 33 -7.98 -5.94 4.12
C THR A 33 -7.70 -7.38 3.69
N THR A 34 -8.23 -7.80 2.54
CA THR A 34 -7.95 -9.13 1.97
C THR A 34 -6.47 -9.32 1.69
N ALA A 35 -5.82 -8.36 1.04
CA ALA A 35 -4.39 -8.42 0.73
C ALA A 35 -3.53 -8.47 2.00
N TYR A 36 -3.86 -7.64 2.99
CA TYR A 36 -3.18 -7.62 4.29
C TYR A 36 -3.32 -8.95 5.05
N LEU A 37 -4.54 -9.49 5.15
CA LEU A 37 -4.76 -10.77 5.83
C LEU A 37 -4.00 -11.89 5.10
N LYS A 38 -4.01 -11.92 3.77
CA LYS A 38 -3.22 -12.90 3.00
C LYS A 38 -1.72 -12.74 3.22
N LEU A 39 -1.22 -11.51 3.26
CA LEU A 39 0.16 -11.19 3.60
C LEU A 39 0.52 -11.75 4.99
N HIS A 40 -0.34 -11.55 5.99
CA HIS A 40 -0.13 -12.04 7.35
C HIS A 40 -0.12 -13.58 7.46
N TRP A 41 -0.99 -14.26 6.72
CA TRP A 41 -1.16 -15.72 6.83
C TRP A 41 -0.34 -16.54 5.82
N GLN A 42 0.20 -15.93 4.76
CA GLN A 42 0.93 -16.62 3.68
C GLN A 42 2.30 -15.98 3.43
N LEU A 43 3.07 -15.79 4.50
CA LEU A 43 4.39 -15.14 4.46
C LEU A 43 5.35 -15.79 3.47
N ASP A 44 5.34 -17.12 3.38
CA ASP A 44 6.20 -17.90 2.48
C ASP A 44 5.95 -17.64 0.98
N THR A 45 4.81 -17.02 0.64
CA THR A 45 4.45 -16.72 -0.76
C THR A 45 5.04 -15.41 -1.26
N LEU A 46 5.65 -14.65 -0.36
CA LEU A 46 6.31 -13.40 -0.67
C LEU A 46 7.81 -13.63 -0.57
N ASP A 47 8.50 -13.38 -1.69
CA ASP A 47 9.96 -13.33 -1.81
C ASP A 47 10.49 -12.07 -1.07
N LEU A 48 10.09 -11.92 0.19
CA LEU A 48 10.48 -10.85 1.12
C LEU A 48 11.36 -11.48 2.20
N ASP A 49 12.51 -10.86 2.47
CA ASP A 49 13.44 -11.31 3.50
C ASP A 49 12.85 -11.20 4.93
N THR A 50 11.78 -10.42 5.10
CA THR A 50 11.15 -10.18 6.40
C THR A 50 9.66 -9.93 6.24
N THR A 51 8.88 -10.56 7.12
CA THR A 51 7.46 -10.28 7.29
C THR A 51 7.24 -8.79 7.61
N PRO A 52 6.46 -8.05 6.79
CA PRO A 52 6.19 -6.66 7.10
C PRO A 52 5.28 -6.54 8.32
N VAL A 53 5.80 -5.90 9.36
CA VAL A 53 5.00 -5.43 10.49
C VAL A 53 4.33 -4.12 10.07
N ILE A 54 3.00 -4.16 9.99
CA ILE A 54 2.19 -2.99 9.62
C ILE A 54 1.66 -2.36 10.90
N CYS A 55 1.93 -1.07 11.06
CA CYS A 55 1.51 -0.28 12.20
C CYS A 55 0.57 0.85 11.78
N GLU A 56 -0.09 1.47 12.74
CA GLU A 56 -0.80 2.73 12.52
C GLU A 56 0.14 3.86 12.09
N GLN A 57 -0.43 5.03 11.78
CA GLN A 57 0.28 6.15 11.16
C GLN A 57 1.61 6.50 11.84
N THR A 58 1.67 6.49 13.18
CA THR A 58 2.85 6.85 13.95
C THR A 58 3.86 5.70 14.11
N GLY A 59 3.51 4.49 13.68
CA GLY A 59 4.36 3.30 13.73
C GLY A 59 4.45 2.65 15.12
N ASN A 60 3.65 3.09 16.10
CA ASN A 60 3.78 2.70 17.50
C ASN A 60 2.91 1.51 17.89
N CYS A 61 1.78 1.32 17.20
CA CYS A 61 0.86 0.23 17.48
C CYS A 61 0.64 -0.60 16.22
N LEU A 62 0.55 -1.93 16.40
CA LEU A 62 0.16 -2.82 15.31
C LEU A 62 -1.16 -2.38 14.71
N TYR A 63 -1.21 -2.36 13.39
CA TYR A 63 -2.38 -1.92 12.67
C TYR A 63 -3.48 -2.98 12.75
N GLN A 64 -4.64 -2.57 13.24
CA GLN A 64 -5.82 -3.41 13.25
C GLN A 64 -6.67 -3.03 12.04
N PHE A 65 -6.65 -3.88 11.01
CA PHE A 65 -7.61 -3.77 9.90
C PHE A 65 -8.99 -4.18 10.40
N ASP A 66 -9.70 -3.25 11.02
CA ASP A 66 -11.08 -3.41 11.47
C ASP A 66 -12.07 -2.71 10.50
N ASP A 67 -13.37 -2.96 10.70
CA ASP A 67 -14.43 -2.31 9.92
C ASP A 67 -14.51 -0.80 10.15
N ASN A 68 -13.75 -0.21 11.08
CA ASN A 68 -13.74 1.24 11.28
C ASN A 68 -13.00 1.97 10.16
N LEU A 69 -12.08 1.30 9.45
CA LEU A 69 -11.44 1.83 8.23
C LEU A 69 -12.43 2.17 7.12
N LEU A 70 -13.52 1.41 7.01
CA LEU A 70 -14.62 1.70 6.08
C LEU A 70 -15.36 2.99 6.45
N ARG A 71 -15.46 3.31 7.74
CA ARG A 71 -16.28 4.42 8.26
C ARG A 71 -15.57 5.76 8.28
N LEU A 72 -14.26 5.76 8.46
CA LEU A 72 -13.47 6.99 8.61
C LEU A 72 -13.27 7.75 7.29
N GLY A 73 -13.48 7.09 6.14
CA GLY A 73 -13.23 7.71 4.84
C GLY A 73 -11.75 8.03 4.60
N MET A 74 -10.85 7.37 5.33
CA MET A 74 -9.41 7.42 5.14
C MET A 74 -8.80 6.07 5.51
N THR A 75 -7.72 5.70 4.81
CA THR A 75 -6.89 4.54 5.13
C THR A 75 -5.45 5.03 5.26
N PHE A 76 -4.83 4.74 6.40
CA PHE A 76 -3.46 5.13 6.67
C PHE A 76 -2.71 4.04 7.42
N PHE A 77 -1.44 3.81 7.12
CA PHE A 77 -0.59 2.87 7.85
C PHE A 77 0.88 3.20 7.64
N ASN A 78 1.75 2.65 8.47
CA ASN A 78 3.20 2.79 8.39
C ASN A 78 3.89 1.45 8.73
N GLY A 79 5.21 1.43 8.65
CA GLY A 79 6.03 0.39 9.26
C GLY A 79 6.21 0.60 10.77
N GLU A 80 6.83 -0.36 11.42
CA GLU A 80 7.08 -0.34 12.86
C GLU A 80 8.21 0.62 13.25
N CYS A 81 7.93 1.52 14.19
CA CYS A 81 8.88 2.53 14.66
C CYS A 81 9.96 1.92 15.59
N PHE A 82 9.58 0.98 16.46
CA PHE A 82 10.48 0.37 17.45
C PHE A 82 11.67 -0.36 16.83
N THR A 83 11.47 -0.99 15.68
CA THR A 83 12.52 -1.69 14.92
C THR A 83 13.15 -0.81 13.82
N HIS A 84 12.83 0.48 13.81
CA HIS A 84 13.30 1.44 12.80
C HIS A 84 12.93 1.06 11.36
N LEU A 85 11.76 0.44 11.18
CA LEU A 85 11.19 0.04 9.89
C LEU A 85 10.06 0.98 9.43
N ALA A 86 9.86 2.11 10.11
CA ALA A 86 8.92 3.16 9.74
C ALA A 86 9.56 4.21 8.83
N GLY A 87 8.87 4.56 7.73
CA GLY A 87 9.18 5.70 6.87
C GLY A 87 8.08 6.75 6.97
N ASP A 88 7.72 7.35 5.84
CA ASP A 88 6.50 8.16 5.77
C ASP A 88 5.26 7.24 5.74
N PRO A 89 4.19 7.57 6.47
CA PRO A 89 2.95 6.79 6.41
C PRO A 89 2.29 6.90 5.05
N LEU A 90 1.66 5.82 4.59
CA LEU A 90 0.69 5.91 3.51
C LEU A 90 -0.58 6.54 4.07
N ILE A 91 -1.20 7.45 3.31
CA ILE A 91 -2.50 8.03 3.65
C ILE A 91 -3.32 8.18 2.36
N LEU A 92 -4.47 7.53 2.29
CA LEU A 92 -5.48 7.70 1.23
C LEU A 92 -6.76 8.25 1.82
N TYR A 93 -7.41 9.16 1.09
CA TYR A 93 -8.68 9.76 1.47
C TYR A 93 -9.77 9.37 0.49
N ARG A 94 -10.97 9.13 1.03
CA ARG A 94 -12.17 8.98 0.21
C ARG A 94 -12.59 10.32 -0.40
N ARG A 95 -12.56 11.40 0.39
CA ARG A 95 -12.88 12.74 -0.08
C ARG A 95 -11.61 13.41 -0.58
N GLN A 96 -11.72 14.10 -1.72
CA GLN A 96 -10.62 14.85 -2.28
C GLN A 96 -10.12 15.87 -1.26
N THR A 97 -8.81 15.83 -1.03
CA THR A 97 -8.07 16.87 -0.32
C THR A 97 -7.56 17.85 -1.38
N PRO A 98 -8.12 19.07 -1.47
CA PRO A 98 -7.76 20.00 -2.55
C PRO A 98 -6.26 20.29 -2.53
N HIS A 99 -5.59 20.05 -3.65
CA HIS A 99 -4.18 20.40 -3.91
C HIS A 99 -3.14 19.73 -3.01
N ALA A 100 -3.48 18.63 -2.32
CA ALA A 100 -2.50 17.87 -1.55
C ALA A 100 -1.80 16.84 -2.45
N LEU A 101 -0.57 17.15 -2.89
CA LEU A 101 0.34 16.11 -3.34
C LEU A 101 0.79 15.32 -2.11
N ILE A 102 0.44 14.04 -2.05
CA ILE A 102 0.81 13.18 -0.94
C ILE A 102 2.09 12.45 -1.33
N ARG A 103 3.09 12.54 -0.46
CA ARG A 103 4.36 11.81 -0.57
C ARG A 103 4.41 10.71 0.48
N CYS A 104 4.81 9.52 0.07
CA CYS A 104 5.13 8.40 0.96
C CYS A 104 6.50 7.86 0.57
N ASP A 105 7.52 8.14 1.37
CA ASP A 105 8.85 7.53 1.25
C ASP A 105 9.01 6.40 2.27
N THR A 106 8.97 5.17 1.75
CA THR A 106 9.09 3.98 2.58
C THR A 106 10.53 3.59 2.87
N ARG A 107 11.52 4.26 2.26
CA ARG A 107 12.95 3.95 2.35
C ARG A 107 13.30 2.48 2.03
N GLY A 108 12.41 1.80 1.29
CA GLY A 108 12.52 0.37 0.99
C GLY A 108 12.24 -0.56 2.19
N TYR A 109 11.66 -0.06 3.29
CA TYR A 109 11.27 -0.88 4.44
C TYR A 109 10.13 -1.86 4.10
N PRO A 110 9.96 -2.96 4.86
CA PRO A 110 9.06 -4.05 4.48
C PRO A 110 7.60 -3.64 4.17
N TYR A 111 7.04 -2.64 4.87
CA TYR A 111 5.66 -2.17 4.62
C TYR A 111 5.46 -1.56 3.21
N HIS A 112 6.56 -1.24 2.52
CA HIS A 112 6.60 -0.85 1.11
C HIS A 112 5.75 -1.74 0.21
N TRP A 113 5.80 -3.05 0.42
CA TRP A 113 5.03 -4.00 -0.37
C TRP A 113 3.52 -3.71 -0.29
N LEU A 114 3.03 -3.43 0.93
CA LEU A 114 1.62 -3.12 1.14
C LEU A 114 1.24 -1.75 0.56
N VAL A 115 2.18 -0.79 0.57
CA VAL A 115 2.00 0.50 -0.14
C VAL A 115 1.75 0.27 -1.62
N MET A 116 2.61 -0.52 -2.29
CA MET A 116 2.43 -0.86 -3.70
C MET A 116 1.10 -1.59 -3.95
N ALA A 117 0.74 -2.54 -3.09
CA ALA A 117 -0.51 -3.27 -3.21
C ALA A 117 -1.73 -2.34 -3.12
N VAL A 118 -1.74 -1.43 -2.13
CA VAL A 118 -2.83 -0.47 -1.95
C VAL A 118 -2.94 0.48 -3.14
N LEU A 119 -1.82 0.97 -3.68
CA LEU A 119 -1.83 1.86 -4.84
C LEU A 119 -2.31 1.17 -6.13
N LEU A 120 -1.95 -0.10 -6.35
CA LEU A 120 -2.49 -0.91 -7.45
C LEU A 120 -4.01 -1.13 -7.31
N LEU A 121 -4.47 -1.43 -6.10
CA LEU A 121 -5.89 -1.60 -5.82
C LEU A 121 -6.64 -0.28 -6.01
N ALA A 122 -6.10 0.84 -5.51
CA ALA A 122 -6.68 2.16 -5.69
C ALA A 122 -6.85 2.52 -7.18
N ASN A 123 -5.82 2.26 -7.99
CA ASN A 123 -5.89 2.46 -9.45
C ASN A 123 -6.86 1.48 -10.15
N THR A 124 -7.13 0.31 -9.56
CA THR A 124 -8.07 -0.67 -10.14
C THR A 124 -9.52 -0.32 -9.82
N TYR A 125 -9.82 0.00 -8.56
CA TYR A 125 -11.17 0.31 -8.10
C TYR A 125 -11.58 1.76 -8.38
N SER A 126 -10.63 2.66 -8.63
CA SER A 126 -10.90 4.08 -8.92
C SER A 126 -9.84 4.67 -9.86
N PRO A 127 -9.81 4.22 -11.14
CA PRO A 127 -8.70 4.47 -12.07
C PRO A 127 -8.44 5.93 -12.44
N THR A 128 -9.44 6.81 -12.27
CA THR A 128 -9.32 8.23 -12.58
C THR A 128 -9.18 9.10 -11.33
N THR A 129 -9.13 8.49 -10.14
CA THR A 129 -9.15 9.25 -8.88
C THR A 129 -7.77 9.70 -8.46
N TRP A 130 -6.72 8.90 -8.72
CA TRP A 130 -5.35 9.26 -8.36
C TRP A 130 -4.42 9.17 -9.57
N THR A 131 -3.56 10.17 -9.73
CA THR A 131 -2.30 9.98 -10.47
C THR A 131 -1.26 9.48 -9.50
N ILE A 132 -0.57 8.40 -9.85
CA ILE A 132 0.44 7.75 -9.01
C ILE A 132 1.76 7.77 -9.76
N GLU A 133 2.80 8.30 -9.14
CA GLU A 133 4.17 8.32 -9.63
C GLU A 133 5.10 7.69 -8.58
N SER A 134 6.12 6.97 -9.03
CA SER A 134 7.06 6.34 -8.12
C SER A 134 8.41 6.08 -8.78
N ASP A 135 9.47 6.07 -7.97
CA ASP A 135 10.81 5.62 -8.37
C ASP A 135 10.97 4.09 -8.40
N VAL A 136 9.92 3.35 -7.99
CA VAL A 136 9.92 1.89 -7.95
C VAL A 136 9.90 1.30 -9.37
N PRO A 137 10.83 0.38 -9.71
CA PRO A 137 10.87 -0.24 -11.02
C PRO A 137 9.59 -1.01 -11.37
N LEU A 138 9.13 -0.91 -12.62
CA LEU A 138 7.94 -1.60 -13.14
C LEU A 138 7.94 -3.12 -12.87
N LYS A 139 9.12 -3.75 -12.83
CA LYS A 139 9.25 -5.17 -12.50
C LYS A 139 8.70 -5.49 -11.10
N GLN A 140 8.89 -4.61 -10.12
CA GLN A 140 8.36 -4.80 -8.78
C GLN A 140 6.84 -4.63 -8.76
N TRP A 141 6.31 -3.61 -9.45
CA TRP A 141 4.86 -3.43 -9.62
C TRP A 141 4.19 -4.67 -10.21
N ARG A 142 4.79 -5.27 -11.25
CA ARG A 142 4.30 -6.52 -11.86
C ARG A 142 4.34 -7.70 -10.89
N LYS A 143 5.36 -7.82 -10.03
CA LYS A 143 5.43 -8.86 -9.00
C LYS A 143 4.26 -8.72 -8.01
N VAL A 144 4.01 -7.51 -7.50
CA VAL A 144 2.91 -7.26 -6.55
C VAL A 144 1.56 -7.51 -7.23
N ALA A 145 1.36 -7.03 -8.46
CA ALA A 145 0.13 -7.25 -9.23
C ALA A 145 -0.15 -8.74 -9.48
N HIS A 146 0.89 -9.50 -9.84
CA HIS A 146 0.78 -10.95 -10.01
C HIS A 146 0.40 -11.64 -8.70
N TRP A 147 1.03 -11.26 -7.59
CA TRP A 147 0.73 -11.83 -6.28
C TRP A 147 -0.72 -11.56 -5.85
N LEU A 148 -1.19 -10.32 -6.00
CA LEU A 148 -2.59 -9.94 -5.70
C LEU A 148 -3.58 -10.77 -6.54
N THR A 149 -3.29 -10.93 -7.83
CA THR A 149 -4.15 -11.68 -8.74
C THR A 149 -4.17 -13.17 -8.38
N HIS A 150 -3.02 -13.77 -8.10
CA HIS A 150 -2.88 -15.20 -7.89
C HIS A 150 -3.27 -15.65 -6.48
N HIS A 151 -2.80 -14.95 -5.45
CA HIS A 151 -2.97 -15.36 -4.04
C HIS A 151 -4.20 -14.74 -3.38
N CYS A 152 -4.58 -13.52 -3.79
CA CYS A 152 -5.76 -12.83 -3.24
C CYS A 152 -6.98 -12.93 -4.14
N ARG A 153 -6.84 -13.38 -5.39
CA ARG A 153 -7.91 -13.34 -6.42
C ARG A 153 -8.42 -11.91 -6.65
N LEU A 154 -7.52 -10.93 -6.51
CA LEU A 154 -7.79 -9.51 -6.74
C LEU A 154 -7.13 -9.12 -8.08
N PRO A 155 -7.87 -9.15 -9.20
CA PRO A 155 -7.29 -8.80 -10.49
C PRO A 155 -6.94 -7.33 -10.51
N VAL A 156 -5.67 -7.02 -10.72
CA VAL A 156 -5.16 -5.65 -10.83
C VAL A 156 -4.25 -5.54 -12.05
N SER A 157 -4.22 -4.36 -12.66
CA SER A 157 -3.25 -4.05 -13.72
C SER A 157 -2.05 -3.30 -13.13
N PRO A 158 -0.81 -3.60 -13.56
CA PRO A 158 0.34 -2.81 -13.16
C PRO A 158 0.17 -1.36 -13.62
N LEU A 159 0.66 -0.41 -12.83
CA LEU A 159 0.70 1.01 -13.22
C LEU A 159 1.55 1.14 -14.49
N SER A 160 1.01 1.83 -15.50
CA SER A 160 1.63 2.09 -16.80
C SER A 160 2.67 3.18 -16.75
#